data_AF-A0A5K1E0G4-F1
#
_entry.id   AF-A0A5K1E0G4-F1
#
_cell.length_a   1.000
_cell.length_b   1.000
_cell.length_c   1.000
_cell.angle_alpha   90.00
_cell.angle_beta   90.00
_cell.angle_gamma   90.00
#
_symmetry.space_group_name_H-M   'P 1'
#
loop_
_entity.id
_entity.type
_entity.pdbx_description
1 polymer ?
#
loop_
_entity_poly.entity_id
_entity_poly.type
_entity_poly.pdbx_seq_one_letter_code
_entity_poly.pdbx_strand_id
1 'polypeptide(L)' 'IWDTAGQERFQSLGVAFYRGADCCVLVYDVNVLKSFDNLDNWHTEFLNQ' A
#
# COMPACT_ATOMS: atom_id res chain seq x y z
N ILE A 1 -4.02 9.21 -10.83
CA ILE A 1 -3.49 9.13 -9.44
C ILE A 1 -4.59 8.52 -8.61
N TRP A 2 -4.30 7.41 -7.92
CA TRP A 2 -5.24 6.70 -7.08
C TRP A 2 -4.85 6.93 -5.61
N ASP A 3 -5.81 7.33 -4.78
CA ASP A 3 -5.64 7.45 -3.33
C ASP A 3 -6.32 6.24 -2.68
N THR A 4 -5.54 5.33 -2.10
CA THR A 4 -6.02 4.05 -1.57
C THR A 4 -6.15 4.10 -0.05
N ALA A 5 -7.17 3.42 0.49
CA ALA A 5 -7.36 3.35 1.93
C ALA A 5 -6.39 2.33 2.56
N GLY A 6 -5.59 2.78 3.51
CA GLY A 6 -4.56 1.96 4.18
C GLY A 6 -5.00 1.08 5.34
N GLN A 7 -6.31 0.93 5.56
CA GLN A 7 -6.81 0.08 6.63
C GLN A 7 -6.92 -1.36 6.15
N GLU A 8 -6.58 -2.33 7.00
CA GLU A 8 -6.63 -3.78 6.68
C GLU A 8 -8.00 -4.21 6.11
N ARG A 9 -9.09 -3.60 6.59
CA ARG A 9 -10.47 -3.88 6.11
C ARG A 9 -10.65 -3.60 4.61
N PHE A 10 -9.80 -2.76 4.00
CA PHE A 10 -9.86 -2.41 2.58
C PHE A 10 -8.71 -3.03 1.76
N GLN A 11 -7.84 -3.86 2.33
CA GLN A 11 -6.72 -4.49 1.60
C GLN A 11 -7.18 -5.30 0.39
N SER A 12 -8.32 -5.99 0.47
CA SER A 12 -8.88 -6.77 -0.63
C SER A 12 -9.29 -5.92 -1.85
N LEU A 13 -9.50 -4.62 -1.68
CA LEU A 13 -9.76 -3.67 -2.77
C LEU A 13 -8.47 -3.16 -3.42
N GLY A 14 -7.32 -3.26 -2.74
CA GLY A 14 -6.03 -2.75 -3.19
C GLY A 14 -5.58 -3.33 -4.52
N VAL A 15 -5.75 -4.64 -4.72
CA VAL A 15 -5.29 -5.40 -5.89
C VAL A 15 -5.82 -4.86 -7.23
N ALA A 16 -7.01 -4.24 -7.24
CA ALA A 16 -7.57 -3.64 -8.46
C ALA A 16 -6.89 -2.32 -8.86
N PHE A 17 -6.40 -1.52 -7.90
CA PHE A 17 -5.75 -0.22 -8.13
C PHE A 17 -4.28 -0.32 -8.58
N TYR A 18 -3.82 -1.56 -8.60
CA TYR A 18 -2.46 -2.02 -8.54
C TYR A 18 -2.08 -2.51 -9.94
N ARG A 19 -2.96 -3.32 -10.54
CA ARG A 19 -2.82 -3.83 -11.90
C ARG A 19 -2.67 -2.71 -12.94
N GLY A 20 -1.52 -2.72 -13.63
CA GLY A 20 -1.22 -1.78 -14.72
C GLY A 20 -0.71 -0.41 -14.26
N ALA A 21 -0.41 -0.24 -12.97
CA ALA A 21 0.29 0.94 -12.48
C ALA A 21 1.81 0.81 -12.74
N ASP A 22 2.41 1.84 -13.33
CA ASP A 22 3.87 1.87 -13.58
C ASP A 22 4.68 2.19 -12.31
N CYS A 23 4.06 2.87 -11.34
CA CYS A 23 4.70 3.26 -10.09
C CYS A 23 3.67 3.42 -8.96
N CYS A 24 4.15 3.39 -7.72
CA CYS A 24 3.38 3.70 -6.52
C CYS A 24 4.20 4.60 -5.57
N VAL A 25 3.50 5.29 -4.66
CA VAL A 25 4.11 6.04 -3.57
C VAL A 25 3.58 5.46 -2.26
N LEU A 26 4.48 4.99 -1.42
CA LEU A 26 4.15 4.46 -0.09
C LEU A 26 4.40 5.54 0.95
N VAL A 27 3.45 5.74 1.86
CA VAL A 27 3.47 6.80 2.87
C VAL A 27 3.20 6.20 4.25
N TYR A 28 3.88 6.72 5.26
CA TYR A 28 3.74 6.32 6.66
C TYR A 28 3.74 7.55 7.57
N ASP A 29 3.34 7.35 8.84
CA ASP A 29 3.39 8.37 9.87
C ASP A 29 4.67 8.22 10.70
N VAL A 30 5.49 9.29 10.75
CA VAL A 30 6.75 9.34 11.51
C VAL A 30 6.57 9.13 13.02
N ASN A 31 5.37 9.35 13.56
CA ASN A 31 5.06 9.14 14.97
C ASN A 31 4.55 7.71 15.26
N VAL A 32 4.31 6.90 14.23
CA VAL A 32 3.75 5.56 14.36
C VAL A 32 4.65 4.56 13.65
N LEU A 33 5.63 4.01 14.37
CA LEU A 33 6.62 3.07 13.81
C LEU A 33 5.97 1.88 13.09
N LYS A 34 4.86 1.34 13.62
CA LYS A 34 4.12 0.25 12.98
C LYS A 34 3.65 0.60 11.55
N SER A 35 3.38 1.87 11.26
CA SER A 35 2.98 2.31 9.91
C SER A 35 4.16 2.24 8.93
N PHE A 36 5.39 2.44 9.41
CA PHE A 36 6.61 2.23 8.64
C PHE A 36 6.84 0.74 8.39
N ASP A 37 6.73 -0.09 9.43
CA ASP A 37 6.91 -1.54 9.30
C ASP A 37 5.91 -2.17 8.30
N ASN A 38 4.70 -1.61 8.21
CA ASN A 38 3.69 -2.04 7.25
C ASN A 38 4.05 -1.75 5.79
N LEU A 39 4.98 -0.83 5.50
CA LEU A 39 5.38 -0.50 4.12
C LEU A 39 5.99 -1.70 3.40
N ASP A 40 6.72 -2.56 4.11
CA ASP A 40 7.33 -3.76 3.52
C ASP A 40 6.27 -4.73 3.00
N ASN A 41 5.16 -4.87 3.72
CA ASN A 41 4.03 -5.68 3.28
C ASN A 41 3.41 -5.09 2.01
N TRP A 42 3.17 -3.78 1.99
CA TRP A 42 2.54 -3.10 0.85
C TRP A 42 3.44 -3.05 -0.38
N HIS A 43 4.75 -2.90 -0.17
CA HIS A 43 5.75 -3.01 -1.22
C HIS A 43 5.75 -4.42 -1.84
N THR A 44 5.71 -5.45 -1.00
CA THR A 44 5.62 -6.84 -1.44
C THR A 44 4.32 -7.13 -2.18
N GLU A 45 3.19 -6.63 -1.68
CA GLU A 45 1.90 -6.68 -2.37
C GLU A 45 1.93 -5.94 -3.71
N PHE A 46 2.66 -4.82 -3.80
CA PHE A 46 2.79 -4.08 -5.05
C PHE A 46 3.56 -4.85 -6.12
N LEU A 47 4.63 -5.53 -5.72
CA LEU A 47 5.49 -6.28 -6.64
C LEU A 47 4.92 -7.65 -7.04
N ASN A 48 4.12 -8.29 -6.19
CA ASN A 48 3.60 -9.65 -6.39
C ASN A 48 2.25 -9.72 -7.12
N GLN A 49 1.84 -8.64 -7.80
CA GLN A 49 0.56 -8.56 -8.51
C GLN A 49 0.54 -9.32 -9.83
#